data_AF-A0A951L4P6-F1
#
_entry.id   AF-A0A951L4P6-F1
#
_cell.length_a   1.000
_cell.length_b   1.000
_cell.length_c   1.000
_cell.angle_alpha   90.00
_cell.angle_beta   90.00
_cell.angle_gamma   90.00
#
_symmetry.space_group_name_H-M   'P 1'
#
loop_
_entity.id
_entity.type
_entity.pdbx_description
1 polymer ?
#
loop_
_entity_poly.entity_id
_entity_poly.type
_entity_poly.pdbx_seq_one_letter_code
_entity_poly.pdbx_strand_id
1 'polypeptide(L)'
;MKKLCKCLPRQGSPMPASTLATDPLDADHFHEECGVFGVFGHPDAAALAALGLHALQHRGQEAAGIVAYDGEQFNAHRGLGHVSDNFSSKEVIERLRGNSAIGHVRYATTGEVALRNVQPLFADFEFGGLAICHNGNLTNSYQLRRQLVRRGSLFQSTSDTEVIVHLIATSLKDTVVDRLTDALRQVQGAYSLVALSQTEVIGVRDPLGVRPLVLGRLGEALILASETCALDIIGAEFERDIEPGEIVIIGPGGMRSILPFGHRESRFCVFEHIYFARPDSIVEGTSVYEARKRIGRELARESHVDADIVVPVPDSGVPAAI
;
A
#
# COMPACT_ATOMS: atom_id res chain seq x y z
N MET A 1 74.79 17.44 20.35
CA MET A 1 74.61 18.85 19.93
C MET A 1 73.17 19.00 19.44
N LYS A 2 72.25 19.53 20.26
CA LYS A 2 71.64 20.88 20.16
C LYS A 2 70.91 21.07 18.80
N LYS A 3 69.60 21.33 18.67
CA LYS A 3 68.56 21.97 19.52
C LYS A 3 67.20 21.36 19.08
N LEU A 4 66.25 20.93 19.93
CA LEU A 4 65.32 21.69 20.79
C LEU A 4 64.61 22.87 20.13
N CYS A 5 63.33 22.69 19.80
CA CYS A 5 62.30 23.71 20.03
C CYS A 5 61.02 23.02 20.53
N LYS A 6 60.60 23.38 21.74
CA LYS A 6 59.36 22.96 22.42
C LYS A 6 58.21 23.87 21.98
N CYS A 7 56.99 23.33 21.87
CA CYS A 7 55.76 23.96 22.34
C CYS A 7 54.63 22.89 22.44
N LEU A 8 54.09 22.71 23.64
CA LEU A 8 52.81 22.05 24.00
C LEU A 8 51.86 23.20 24.48
N PRO A 9 50.55 23.01 24.77
CA PRO A 9 49.60 21.91 24.44
C PRO A 9 48.18 22.40 24.02
N ARG A 10 47.30 21.44 23.67
CA ARG A 10 45.86 21.28 24.02
C ARG A 10 44.84 21.13 22.87
N GLN A 11 43.99 20.11 23.12
CA GLN A 11 42.59 19.90 22.75
C GLN A 11 42.27 19.23 21.40
N GLY A 12 41.48 18.16 21.51
CA GLY A 12 40.80 17.52 20.39
C GLY A 12 40.87 15.99 20.45
N SER A 13 40.00 15.37 21.24
CA SER A 13 39.67 13.94 21.11
C SER A 13 39.21 13.68 19.66
N PRO A 14 39.63 12.59 18.98
CA PRO A 14 39.06 12.28 17.68
C PRO A 14 37.63 11.76 17.88
N MET A 15 36.64 12.49 17.35
CA MET A 15 35.29 11.96 17.16
C MET A 15 35.37 10.80 16.15
N PRO A 16 34.66 9.67 16.38
CA PRO A 16 34.56 8.66 15.35
C PRO A 16 33.71 9.24 14.21
N ALA A 17 34.28 9.28 13.01
CA ALA A 17 33.51 9.52 11.80
C ALA A 17 32.50 8.37 11.66
N SER A 18 31.22 8.64 11.95
CA SER A 18 30.13 7.75 11.57
C SER A 18 29.94 7.91 10.06
N THR A 19 30.69 7.12 9.30
CA THR A 19 30.47 6.96 7.87
C THR A 19 29.18 6.16 7.71
N LEU A 20 28.04 6.86 7.66
CA LEU A 20 26.83 6.34 7.03
C LEU A 20 27.11 6.29 5.52
N ALA A 21 27.84 5.26 5.11
CA ALA A 21 27.85 4.83 3.73
C ALA A 21 26.53 4.09 3.52
N THR A 22 25.51 4.81 3.05
CA THR A 22 24.42 4.15 2.32
C THR A 22 25.06 3.48 1.12
N ASP A 23 24.95 2.15 1.03
CA ASP A 23 25.45 1.39 -0.10
C ASP A 23 24.83 1.97 -1.38
N PRO A 24 25.61 2.46 -2.36
CA PRO A 24 25.07 3.01 -3.60
C PRO A 24 24.26 1.99 -4.42
N LEU A 25 24.27 0.70 -4.06
CA LEU A 25 23.43 -0.34 -4.65
C LEU A 25 21.99 -0.38 -4.10
N ASP A 26 21.72 0.20 -2.92
CA ASP A 26 20.35 0.27 -2.35
C ASP A 26 19.49 1.38 -2.98
N ALA A 27 20.08 2.22 -3.84
CA ALA A 27 19.42 3.38 -4.45
C ALA A 27 18.72 3.08 -5.79
N ASP A 28 18.75 1.84 -6.28
CA ASP A 28 18.32 1.49 -7.64
C ASP A 28 16.99 0.72 -7.71
N HIS A 29 16.06 1.02 -6.79
CA HIS A 29 14.71 0.46 -6.79
C HIS A 29 13.65 1.56 -6.84
N PHE A 30 12.64 1.39 -7.70
CA PHE A 30 11.45 2.23 -7.70
C PHE A 30 10.61 1.92 -6.46
N HIS A 31 10.55 2.87 -5.53
CA HIS A 31 9.90 2.72 -4.24
C HIS A 31 8.46 3.29 -4.27
N GLU A 32 7.51 2.58 -4.89
CA GLU A 32 6.10 3.03 -4.96
C GLU A 32 5.07 1.91 -4.74
N GLU A 33 5.51 0.82 -4.12
CA GLU A 33 4.75 -0.43 -4.00
C GLU A 33 4.22 -0.52 -2.57
N CYS A 34 2.91 -0.50 -2.34
CA CYS A 34 2.36 -0.92 -1.05
C CYS A 34 1.24 -1.92 -1.32
N GLY A 35 0.96 -2.79 -0.36
CA GLY A 35 -0.18 -3.70 -0.45
C GLY A 35 -1.30 -3.21 0.44
N VAL A 36 -2.52 -3.18 -0.09
CA VAL A 36 -3.74 -2.93 0.69
C VAL A 36 -4.66 -4.14 0.67
N PHE A 37 -5.35 -4.36 1.78
CA PHE A 37 -6.33 -5.42 1.94
C PHE A 37 -7.53 -4.90 2.73
N GLY A 38 -8.73 -5.36 2.42
CA GLY A 38 -9.95 -5.08 3.17
C GLY A 38 -10.90 -6.24 3.12
N VAL A 39 -11.62 -6.49 4.22
CA VAL A 39 -12.66 -7.52 4.30
C VAL A 39 -13.85 -6.96 5.07
N PHE A 40 -15.04 -7.26 4.58
CA PHE A 40 -16.31 -6.93 5.22
C PHE A 40 -17.16 -8.18 5.40
N GLY A 41 -17.75 -8.35 6.58
CA GLY A 41 -18.76 -9.38 6.84
C GLY A 41 -18.21 -10.76 7.20
N HIS A 42 -17.03 -10.85 7.83
CA HIS A 42 -16.45 -12.12 8.26
C HIS A 42 -16.01 -12.09 9.74
N PRO A 43 -16.37 -13.07 10.59
CA PRO A 43 -16.01 -13.08 12.01
C PRO A 43 -14.50 -13.09 12.27
N ASP A 44 -13.72 -13.71 11.38
CA ASP A 44 -12.25 -13.74 11.44
C ASP A 44 -11.59 -12.64 10.58
N ALA A 45 -12.23 -11.48 10.41
CA ALA A 45 -11.76 -10.42 9.51
C ALA A 45 -10.28 -10.05 9.69
N ALA A 46 -9.81 -9.90 10.93
CA ALA A 46 -8.40 -9.56 11.19
C ALA A 46 -7.43 -10.68 10.83
N ALA A 47 -7.81 -11.95 11.02
CA ALA A 47 -6.97 -13.08 10.63
C ALA A 47 -6.89 -13.21 9.11
N LEU A 48 -8.01 -13.01 8.40
CA LEU A 48 -8.03 -12.95 6.95
C LEU A 48 -7.17 -11.81 6.41
N ALA A 49 -7.26 -10.62 7.03
CA ALA A 49 -6.40 -9.50 6.67
C ALA A 49 -4.92 -9.83 6.89
N ALA A 50 -4.55 -10.48 7.99
CA ALA A 50 -3.16 -10.89 8.22
C ALA A 50 -2.66 -11.89 7.16
N LEU A 51 -3.45 -12.89 6.79
CA LEU A 51 -3.09 -13.85 5.73
C LEU A 51 -3.01 -13.19 4.35
N GLY A 52 -3.97 -12.34 4.00
CA GLY A 52 -3.95 -11.59 2.75
C GLY A 52 -2.74 -10.65 2.66
N LEU A 53 -2.42 -9.93 3.73
CA LEU A 53 -1.22 -9.10 3.79
C LEU A 53 0.07 -9.92 3.72
N HIS A 54 0.10 -11.13 4.29
CA HIS A 54 1.24 -12.03 4.16
C HIS A 54 1.47 -12.44 2.70
N ALA A 55 0.40 -12.68 1.93
CA ALA A 55 0.51 -12.91 0.49
C ALA A 55 0.97 -11.66 -0.29
N LEU A 56 0.70 -10.46 0.22
CA LEU A 56 1.15 -9.18 -0.35
C LEU A 56 2.50 -8.71 0.20
N GLN A 57 3.19 -9.50 1.03
CA GLN A 57 4.41 -9.11 1.74
C GLN A 57 5.55 -8.65 0.80
N HIS A 58 5.56 -9.12 -0.45
CA HIS A 58 6.51 -8.70 -1.49
C HIS A 58 6.33 -7.23 -1.87
N ARG A 59 5.15 -6.64 -1.66
CA ARG A 59 4.90 -5.22 -1.91
C ARG A 59 5.51 -4.30 -0.86
N GLY A 60 5.82 -4.77 0.35
CA GLY A 60 6.41 -3.91 1.37
C GLY A 60 6.81 -4.68 2.62
N GLN A 61 8.02 -4.45 3.12
CA GLN A 61 8.66 -5.23 4.19
C GLN A 61 8.99 -4.42 5.44
N GLU A 62 8.79 -3.10 5.38
CA GLU A 62 9.27 -2.16 6.38
C GLU A 62 8.27 -1.95 7.50
N ALA A 63 6.98 -2.14 7.23
CA ALA A 63 5.93 -2.10 8.23
C ALA A 63 4.64 -2.79 7.77
N ALA A 64 3.86 -3.24 8.75
CA ALA A 64 2.54 -3.78 8.54
C ALA A 64 1.55 -3.26 9.61
N GLY A 65 0.28 -3.18 9.22
CA GLY A 65 -0.77 -2.70 10.11
C GLY A 65 -2.14 -3.26 9.74
N ILE A 66 -2.97 -3.46 10.76
CA ILE A 66 -4.37 -3.86 10.62
C ILE A 66 -5.22 -2.98 11.55
N VAL A 67 -6.37 -2.55 11.05
CA VAL A 67 -7.45 -1.95 11.84
C VAL A 67 -8.72 -2.75 11.60
N ALA A 68 -9.37 -3.20 12.67
CA ALA A 68 -10.65 -3.91 12.66
C ALA A 68 -11.73 -3.10 13.39
N TYR A 69 -12.99 -3.33 13.06
CA TYR A 69 -14.13 -2.69 13.73
C TYR A 69 -15.10 -3.73 14.27
N ASP A 70 -15.36 -3.69 15.58
CA ASP A 70 -16.17 -4.68 16.31
C ASP A 70 -17.65 -4.33 16.45
N GLY A 71 -18.09 -3.21 15.85
CA GLY A 71 -19.45 -2.69 16.00
C GLY A 71 -19.55 -1.60 17.07
N GLU A 72 -18.51 -1.40 17.88
CA GLU A 72 -18.46 -0.36 18.90
C GLU A 72 -17.21 0.52 18.73
N GLN A 73 -16.04 -0.08 18.56
CA GLN A 73 -14.76 0.62 18.52
C GLN A 73 -13.81 0.07 17.43
N PHE A 74 -12.83 0.90 17.08
CA PHE A 74 -11.76 0.52 16.16
C PHE A 74 -10.59 -0.08 16.95
N ASN A 75 -10.20 -1.30 16.58
CA ASN A 75 -9.09 -2.02 17.16
C ASN A 75 -7.91 -1.98 16.19
N ALA A 76 -6.79 -1.39 16.60
CA ALA A 76 -5.63 -1.17 15.73
C ALA A 76 -4.37 -1.85 16.27
N HIS A 77 -3.62 -2.50 15.39
CA HIS A 77 -2.27 -2.96 15.66
C HIS A 77 -1.38 -2.65 14.45
N ARG A 78 -0.26 -1.99 14.72
CA ARG A 78 0.67 -1.49 13.70
C ARG A 78 2.08 -1.62 14.24
N GLY A 79 3.00 -2.04 13.39
CA GLY A 79 4.41 -2.10 13.75
C GLY A 79 5.32 -2.18 12.54
N LEU A 80 6.62 -2.05 12.82
CA LEU A 80 7.67 -2.14 11.83
C LEU A 80 7.97 -3.61 11.53
N GLY A 81 8.57 -3.87 10.37
CA GLY A 81 8.94 -5.21 9.91
C GLY A 81 7.79 -5.95 9.24
N HIS A 82 7.94 -7.28 9.18
CA HIS A 82 7.05 -8.14 8.39
C HIS A 82 5.70 -8.37 9.08
N VAL A 83 4.74 -8.81 8.28
CA VAL A 83 3.41 -9.24 8.75
C VAL A 83 3.53 -10.38 9.76
N SER A 84 4.43 -11.34 9.53
CA SER A 84 4.67 -12.45 10.47
C SER A 84 5.17 -11.98 11.84
N ASP A 85 5.95 -10.92 11.88
CA ASP A 85 6.53 -10.40 13.12
C ASP A 85 5.47 -9.69 13.97
N ASN A 86 4.49 -9.08 13.30
CA ASN A 86 3.46 -8.27 13.94
C ASN A 86 2.18 -9.07 14.25
N PHE A 87 1.84 -10.09 13.46
CA PHE A 87 0.51 -10.75 13.50
C PHE A 87 0.55 -12.27 13.70
N SER A 88 1.70 -12.85 14.06
CA SER A 88 1.81 -14.30 14.35
C SER A 88 1.24 -14.72 15.71
N SER A 89 1.12 -13.80 16.66
CA SER A 89 0.61 -14.14 17.98
C SER A 89 -0.91 -14.14 18.03
N LYS A 90 -1.48 -15.19 18.61
CA LYS A 90 -2.93 -15.30 18.86
C LYS A 90 -3.45 -14.10 19.67
N GLU A 91 -2.67 -13.63 20.64
CA GLU A 91 -3.03 -12.48 21.48
C GLU A 91 -3.22 -11.19 20.67
N VAL A 92 -2.37 -10.93 19.66
CA VAL A 92 -2.53 -9.75 18.80
C VAL A 92 -3.81 -9.87 17.97
N ILE A 93 -4.08 -11.03 17.37
CA ILE A 93 -5.29 -11.26 16.57
C ILE A 93 -6.56 -11.14 17.43
N GLU A 94 -6.56 -11.67 18.66
CA GLU A 94 -7.71 -11.59 19.57
C GLU A 94 -8.02 -10.17 20.07
N ARG A 95 -7.06 -9.24 19.98
CA ARG A 95 -7.27 -7.81 20.23
C ARG A 95 -7.87 -7.09 19.02
N LEU A 96 -7.65 -7.59 17.81
CA LEU A 96 -8.19 -7.05 16.56
C LEU A 96 -9.60 -7.60 16.27
N ARG A 97 -10.52 -7.39 17.21
CA ARG A 97 -11.88 -7.92 17.09
C ARG A 97 -12.64 -7.15 16.01
N GLY A 98 -13.48 -7.89 15.29
CA GLY A 98 -14.49 -7.31 14.42
C GLY A 98 -14.84 -8.14 13.22
N ASN A 99 -15.96 -7.78 12.60
CA ASN A 99 -16.46 -8.44 11.39
C ASN A 99 -15.95 -7.77 10.11
N SER A 100 -15.23 -6.66 10.24
CA SER A 100 -14.60 -5.94 9.13
C SER A 100 -13.20 -5.52 9.54
N ALA A 101 -12.25 -5.59 8.62
CA ALA A 101 -10.89 -5.18 8.85
C ALA A 101 -10.24 -4.67 7.57
N ILE A 102 -9.30 -3.74 7.72
CA ILE A 102 -8.43 -3.29 6.65
C ILE A 102 -6.98 -3.41 7.08
N GLY A 103 -6.11 -3.65 6.11
CA GLY A 103 -4.71 -3.94 6.32
C GLY A 103 -3.82 -3.24 5.29
N HIS A 104 -2.56 -3.03 5.68
CA HIS A 104 -1.54 -2.46 4.81
C HIS A 104 -0.17 -3.08 5.06
N VAL A 105 0.58 -3.32 3.99
CA VAL A 105 2.03 -3.57 4.01
C VAL A 105 2.74 -2.43 3.30
N ARG A 106 3.74 -1.86 3.97
CA ARG A 106 4.42 -0.63 3.55
C ARG A 106 5.80 -0.93 3.01
N TYR A 107 6.07 -0.43 1.80
CA TYR A 107 7.41 -0.11 1.35
C TYR A 107 7.75 1.34 1.73
N ALA A 108 8.98 1.64 2.10
CA ALA A 108 9.41 3.00 2.41
C ALA A 108 9.56 3.82 1.11
N THR A 109 8.43 4.31 0.58
CA THR A 109 8.36 5.10 -0.66
C THR A 109 8.76 6.56 -0.46
N THR A 110 8.27 7.17 0.63
CA THR A 110 8.53 8.55 1.02
C THR A 110 8.47 8.69 2.54
N GLY A 111 9.44 9.42 3.10
CA GLY A 111 9.56 9.64 4.53
C GLY A 111 10.24 8.50 5.28
N GLU A 112 10.80 8.84 6.45
CA GLU A 112 11.54 7.91 7.31
C GLU A 112 10.71 6.65 7.65
N VAL A 113 11.40 5.53 7.90
CA VAL A 113 10.83 4.35 8.55
C VAL A 113 10.49 4.72 9.98
N ALA A 114 9.28 5.23 10.18
CA ALA A 114 8.78 5.73 11.44
C ALA A 114 7.37 5.19 11.68
N LEU A 115 7.06 4.82 12.92
CA LEU A 115 5.76 4.26 13.28
C LEU A 115 4.59 5.19 12.89
N ARG A 116 4.81 6.51 12.91
CA ARG A 116 3.84 7.53 12.48
C ARG A 116 3.44 7.45 11.00
N ASN A 117 4.26 6.81 10.17
CA ASN A 117 4.01 6.59 8.74
C ASN A 117 3.38 5.21 8.46
N VAL A 118 3.18 4.37 9.48
CA VAL A 118 2.60 3.03 9.34
C VAL A 118 1.07 3.13 9.22
N GLN A 119 0.57 2.59 8.11
CA GLN A 119 -0.85 2.51 7.79
C GLN A 119 -1.46 1.19 8.32
N PRO A 120 -2.79 1.09 8.50
CA PRO A 120 -3.82 2.10 8.23
C PRO A 120 -3.68 3.35 9.12
N LEU A 121 -3.92 4.53 8.57
CA LEU A 121 -4.05 5.74 9.38
C LEU A 121 -5.49 5.86 9.87
N PHE A 122 -5.67 6.04 11.17
CA PHE A 122 -6.97 6.24 11.81
C PHE A 122 -7.09 7.67 12.30
N ALA A 123 -8.27 8.27 12.12
CA ALA A 123 -8.64 9.53 12.74
C ALA A 123 -10.14 9.55 13.08
N ASP A 124 -10.48 10.34 14.10
CA ASP A 124 -11.87 10.66 14.45
C ASP A 124 -12.33 11.90 13.67
N PHE A 125 -13.42 11.75 12.93
CA PHE A 125 -14.06 12.81 12.17
C PHE A 125 -15.40 13.18 12.80
N GLU A 126 -16.01 14.26 12.31
CA GLU A 126 -17.34 14.68 12.75
C GLU A 126 -18.42 13.61 12.48
N PHE A 127 -18.24 12.79 11.44
CA PHE A 127 -19.11 11.66 11.13
C PHE A 127 -18.71 10.34 11.83
N GLY A 128 -17.68 10.35 12.68
CA GLY A 128 -17.15 9.16 13.36
C GLY A 128 -15.74 8.74 12.88
N GLY A 129 -15.27 7.61 13.40
CA GLY A 129 -13.94 7.09 13.10
C GLY A 129 -13.80 6.57 11.65
N LEU A 130 -12.63 6.79 11.05
CA LEU A 130 -12.28 6.27 9.73
C LEU A 130 -10.82 5.85 9.71
N ALA A 131 -10.55 4.63 9.27
CA ALA A 131 -9.21 4.14 8.98
C ALA A 131 -8.98 4.07 7.46
N ILE A 132 -7.78 4.41 6.99
CA ILE A 132 -7.45 4.46 5.56
C ILE A 132 -6.09 3.81 5.28
N CYS A 133 -6.06 2.95 4.26
CA CYS A 133 -4.89 2.40 3.60
C CYS A 133 -4.74 3.02 2.20
N HIS A 134 -3.51 3.24 1.78
CA HIS A 134 -3.17 3.85 0.49
C HIS A 134 -1.96 3.16 -0.14
N ASN A 135 -2.15 2.65 -1.35
CA ASN A 135 -1.09 2.24 -2.27
C ASN A 135 -1.02 3.24 -3.44
N GLY A 136 0.09 3.94 -3.58
CA GLY A 136 0.30 4.92 -4.64
C GLY A 136 1.12 6.13 -4.19
N ASN A 137 1.15 7.15 -5.05
CA ASN A 137 1.86 8.39 -4.81
C ASN A 137 1.04 9.59 -5.30
N LEU A 138 0.94 10.61 -4.45
CA LEU A 138 0.24 11.85 -4.76
C LEU A 138 1.24 12.93 -5.22
N THR A 139 1.25 13.23 -6.51
CA THR A 139 2.20 14.17 -7.13
C THR A 139 2.03 15.61 -6.64
N ASN A 140 0.85 15.97 -6.12
CA ASN A 140 0.57 17.30 -5.57
C ASN A 140 0.48 17.33 -4.03
N SER A 141 0.91 16.27 -3.32
CA SER A 141 0.78 16.17 -1.86
C SER A 141 1.49 17.29 -1.10
N TYR A 142 2.70 17.67 -1.52
CA TYR A 142 3.44 18.79 -0.92
C TYR A 142 2.66 20.11 -1.00
N GLN A 143 2.05 20.39 -2.15
CA GLN A 143 1.27 21.61 -2.36
C GLN A 143 0.03 21.63 -1.47
N LEU A 144 -0.71 20.51 -1.45
CA LEU A 144 -1.90 20.34 -0.62
C LEU A 144 -1.58 20.44 0.87
N ARG A 145 -0.53 19.75 1.33
CA ARG A 145 -0.03 19.83 2.71
C ARG A 145 0.25 21.27 3.12
N ARG A 146 0.97 22.04 2.28
CA ARG A 146 1.29 23.45 2.58
C ARG A 146 0.03 24.31 2.67
N GLN A 147 -0.99 24.05 1.84
CA GLN A 147 -2.27 24.76 1.91
C GLN A 147 -3.03 24.43 3.20
N LEU A 148 -3.08 23.15 3.59
CA LEU A 148 -3.73 22.68 4.81
C LEU A 148 -3.03 23.24 6.07
N VAL A 149 -1.70 23.18 6.13
CA VAL A 149 -0.92 23.77 7.24
C VAL A 149 -1.16 25.27 7.38
N ARG A 150 -1.26 26.01 6.26
CA ARG A 150 -1.59 27.45 6.30
C ARG A 150 -2.99 27.73 6.85
N ARG A 151 -3.91 26.78 6.72
CA ARG A 151 -5.27 26.84 7.29
C ARG A 151 -5.34 26.33 8.72
N GLY A 152 -4.23 25.88 9.29
CA GLY A 152 -4.13 25.43 10.69
C GLY A 152 -4.11 23.91 10.89
N SER A 153 -4.06 23.10 9.82
CA SER A 153 -3.94 21.64 9.95
C SER A 153 -2.57 21.24 10.49
N LEU A 154 -2.56 20.35 11.48
CA LEU A 154 -1.34 19.78 12.07
C LEU A 154 -1.08 18.40 11.47
N PHE A 155 0.10 18.20 10.90
CA PHE A 155 0.53 16.91 10.37
C PHE A 155 1.55 16.27 11.30
N GLN A 156 1.36 15.00 11.62
CA GLN A 156 2.26 14.19 12.43
C GLN A 156 3.17 13.31 11.57
N SER A 157 2.70 12.89 10.40
CA SER A 157 3.41 12.03 9.47
C SER A 157 3.92 12.83 8.27
N THR A 158 4.66 12.14 7.40
CA THR A 158 5.05 12.65 6.07
C THR A 158 4.31 11.92 4.96
N SER A 159 3.28 11.12 5.30
CA SER A 159 2.55 10.27 4.37
C SER A 159 1.53 11.08 3.55
N ASP A 160 1.41 10.72 2.27
CA ASP A 160 0.34 11.17 1.39
C ASP A 160 -1.06 10.82 1.95
N THR A 161 -1.18 9.69 2.66
CA THR A 161 -2.43 9.27 3.31
C THR A 161 -2.93 10.32 4.30
N GLU A 162 -2.04 11.01 5.03
CA GLU A 162 -2.45 12.04 5.99
C GLU A 162 -2.98 13.31 5.28
N VAL A 163 -2.50 13.59 4.06
CA VAL A 163 -3.08 14.65 3.23
C VAL A 163 -4.53 14.31 2.88
N ILE A 164 -4.80 13.07 2.48
CA ILE A 164 -6.18 12.59 2.21
C ILE A 164 -7.04 12.72 3.48
N VAL A 165 -6.55 12.28 4.63
CA VAL A 165 -7.24 12.39 5.93
C VAL A 165 -7.63 13.85 6.22
N HIS A 166 -6.72 14.81 6.07
CA HIS A 166 -7.05 16.21 6.30
C HIS A 166 -8.02 16.80 5.26
N LEU A 167 -7.95 16.37 4.00
CA LEU A 167 -8.92 16.80 2.98
C LEU A 167 -10.33 16.27 3.31
N ILE A 168 -10.45 15.02 3.76
CA ILE A 168 -11.73 14.46 4.25
C ILE A 168 -12.26 15.27 5.44
N ALA A 169 -11.37 15.56 6.41
CA ALA A 169 -11.74 16.30 7.62
C ALA A 169 -12.21 17.73 7.35
N THR A 170 -11.72 18.35 6.28
CA THR A 170 -12.08 19.73 5.90
C THR A 170 -13.21 19.81 4.88
N SER A 171 -13.68 18.67 4.35
CA SER A 171 -14.82 18.61 3.45
C SER A 171 -16.12 18.92 4.17
N LEU A 172 -17.02 19.67 3.51
CA LEU A 172 -18.34 20.06 4.03
C LEU A 172 -19.48 19.17 3.50
N LYS A 173 -19.16 18.02 2.89
CA LYS A 173 -20.17 17.08 2.39
C LYS A 173 -20.81 16.30 3.55
N ASP A 174 -21.97 15.71 3.32
CA ASP A 174 -22.70 15.05 4.42
C ASP A 174 -22.19 13.64 4.71
N THR A 175 -21.98 12.82 3.68
CA THR A 175 -21.62 11.40 3.85
C THR A 175 -20.12 11.15 3.80
N VAL A 176 -19.67 10.04 4.41
CA VAL A 176 -18.27 9.59 4.35
C VAL A 176 -17.79 9.47 2.91
N VAL A 177 -18.60 8.84 2.06
CA VAL A 177 -18.28 8.62 0.64
C VAL A 177 -18.20 9.94 -0.12
N ASP A 178 -19.08 10.90 0.15
CA ASP A 178 -19.04 12.20 -0.51
C ASP A 178 -17.83 13.04 -0.07
N ARG A 179 -17.46 12.99 1.22
CA ARG A 179 -16.26 13.65 1.74
C ARG A 179 -14.98 13.03 1.19
N LEU A 180 -14.92 11.70 1.11
CA LEU A 180 -13.84 10.99 0.45
C LEU A 180 -13.75 11.37 -1.04
N THR A 181 -14.87 11.39 -1.75
CA THR A 181 -14.92 11.80 -3.16
C THR A 181 -14.44 13.24 -3.34
N ASP A 182 -14.88 14.16 -2.48
CA ASP A 182 -14.48 15.57 -2.49
C ASP A 182 -12.98 15.77 -2.20
N ALA A 183 -12.43 14.99 -1.27
CA ALA A 183 -10.99 14.95 -1.02
C ALA A 183 -10.23 14.45 -2.26
N LEU A 184 -10.68 13.35 -2.87
CA LEU A 184 -10.01 12.74 -4.03
C LEU A 184 -10.12 13.57 -5.31
N ARG A 185 -11.09 14.48 -5.43
CA ARG A 185 -11.11 15.46 -6.53
C ARG A 185 -9.97 16.47 -6.47
N GLN A 186 -9.34 16.65 -5.31
CA GLN A 186 -8.26 17.63 -5.10
C GLN A 186 -6.87 17.02 -5.28
N VAL A 187 -6.74 15.70 -5.20
CA VAL A 187 -5.46 15.00 -5.31
C VAL A 187 -5.11 14.71 -6.78
N GLN A 188 -3.82 14.63 -7.06
CA GLN A 188 -3.27 14.22 -8.35
C GLN A 188 -2.23 13.13 -8.11
N GLY A 189 -2.15 12.17 -9.01
CA GLY A 189 -1.24 11.03 -8.89
C GLY A 189 -1.98 9.70 -8.99
N ALA A 190 -1.35 8.66 -8.48
CA ALA A 190 -1.82 7.29 -8.50
C ALA A 190 -2.28 6.89 -7.10
N TYR A 191 -3.43 6.20 -6.99
CA TYR A 191 -3.88 5.67 -5.72
C TYR A 191 -4.84 4.48 -5.89
N SER A 192 -4.63 3.47 -5.07
CA SER A 192 -5.63 2.49 -4.68
C SER A 192 -5.81 2.59 -3.17
N LEU A 193 -7.04 2.83 -2.74
CA LEU A 193 -7.40 3.04 -1.35
C LEU A 193 -8.33 1.94 -0.85
N VAL A 194 -8.14 1.57 0.40
CA VAL A 194 -9.12 0.81 1.17
C VAL A 194 -9.36 1.56 2.46
N ALA A 195 -10.61 1.90 2.75
CA ALA A 195 -11.00 2.60 3.96
C ALA A 195 -12.05 1.81 4.75
N LEU A 196 -12.06 1.98 6.07
CA LEU A 196 -12.98 1.34 7.00
C LEU A 196 -13.65 2.41 7.84
N SER A 197 -14.97 2.53 7.70
CA SER A 197 -15.83 3.30 8.59
C SER A 197 -16.53 2.37 9.59
N GLN A 198 -17.41 2.92 10.42
CA GLN A 198 -18.22 2.13 11.36
C GLN A 198 -19.21 1.18 10.65
N THR A 199 -19.54 1.45 9.39
CA THR A 199 -20.59 0.71 8.67
C THR A 199 -20.13 0.13 7.34
N GLU A 200 -19.02 0.61 6.78
CA GLU A 200 -18.65 0.31 5.40
C GLU A 200 -17.14 0.04 5.27
N VAL A 201 -16.80 -0.91 4.40
CA VAL A 201 -15.47 -1.00 3.78
C VAL A 201 -15.58 -0.38 2.38
N ILE A 202 -14.69 0.56 2.09
CA ILE A 202 -14.71 1.36 0.86
C ILE A 202 -13.42 1.13 0.08
N GLY A 203 -13.53 0.64 -1.15
CA GLY A 203 -12.43 0.53 -2.11
C GLY A 203 -12.47 1.67 -3.10
N VAL A 204 -11.32 2.26 -3.41
CA VAL A 204 -11.23 3.30 -4.44
C VAL A 204 -10.03 3.07 -5.34
N ARG A 205 -10.22 3.25 -6.63
CA ARG A 205 -9.14 3.32 -7.61
C ARG A 205 -9.08 4.69 -8.27
N ASP A 206 -7.88 5.22 -8.48
CA ASP A 206 -7.72 6.52 -9.13
C ASP A 206 -8.31 6.54 -10.56
N PRO A 207 -8.66 7.72 -11.10
CA PRO A 207 -9.34 7.83 -12.40
C PRO A 207 -8.55 7.28 -13.59
N LEU A 208 -7.23 7.10 -13.45
CA LEU A 208 -6.38 6.53 -14.47
C LEU A 208 -6.09 5.04 -14.20
N GLY A 209 -6.54 4.48 -13.08
CA GLY A 209 -6.38 3.07 -12.75
C GLY A 209 -4.93 2.64 -12.59
N VAL A 210 -4.04 3.52 -12.13
CA VAL A 210 -2.58 3.27 -12.20
C VAL A 210 -2.17 2.08 -11.33
N ARG A 211 -2.67 2.03 -10.08
CA ARG A 211 -2.38 0.96 -9.12
C ARG A 211 -3.49 -0.10 -9.14
N PRO A 212 -3.18 -1.38 -8.93
CA PRO A 212 -4.18 -2.44 -8.97
C PRO A 212 -5.02 -2.50 -7.69
N LEU A 213 -6.29 -2.85 -7.86
CA LEU A 213 -7.22 -3.18 -6.80
C LEU A 213 -8.24 -4.16 -7.35
N VAL A 214 -8.43 -5.29 -6.67
CA VAL A 214 -9.34 -6.36 -7.09
C VAL A 214 -10.41 -6.59 -6.04
N LEU A 215 -11.57 -7.08 -6.50
CA LEU A 215 -12.67 -7.54 -5.67
C LEU A 215 -12.71 -9.08 -5.67
N GLY A 216 -12.88 -9.64 -4.49
CA GLY A 216 -13.12 -11.07 -4.30
C GLY A 216 -14.20 -11.34 -3.26
N ARG A 217 -14.57 -12.63 -3.16
CA ARG A 217 -15.62 -13.10 -2.26
C ARG A 217 -15.19 -14.38 -1.54
N LEU A 218 -15.47 -14.43 -0.24
CA LEU A 218 -15.32 -15.63 0.59
C LEU A 218 -16.65 -15.92 1.28
N GLY A 219 -17.45 -16.84 0.71
CA GLY A 219 -18.83 -17.03 1.14
C GLY A 219 -19.64 -15.74 0.94
N GLU A 220 -20.17 -15.16 2.01
CA GLU A 220 -20.88 -13.87 1.97
C GLU A 220 -19.94 -12.67 2.18
N ALA A 221 -18.71 -12.90 2.62
CA ALA A 221 -17.75 -11.83 2.88
C ALA A 221 -17.19 -11.29 1.57
N LEU A 222 -17.02 -9.98 1.51
CA LEU A 222 -16.44 -9.28 0.36
C LEU A 222 -15.06 -8.75 0.72
N ILE A 223 -14.13 -8.90 -0.22
CA ILE A 223 -12.71 -8.66 -0.02
C ILE A 223 -12.18 -7.72 -1.10
N LEU A 224 -11.38 -6.75 -0.70
CA LEU A 224 -10.61 -5.89 -1.58
C LEU A 224 -9.12 -6.18 -1.36
N ALA A 225 -8.35 -6.31 -2.42
CA ALA A 225 -6.92 -6.55 -2.32
C ALA A 225 -6.14 -5.90 -3.46
N SER A 226 -4.86 -5.59 -3.26
CA SER A 226 -4.00 -5.10 -4.35
C SER A 226 -3.77 -6.15 -5.46
N GLU A 227 -3.80 -7.44 -5.13
CA GLU A 227 -3.58 -8.54 -6.08
C GLU A 227 -4.45 -9.75 -5.76
N THR A 228 -4.75 -10.56 -6.78
CA THR A 228 -5.54 -11.80 -6.63
C THR A 228 -4.86 -12.84 -5.75
N CYS A 229 -3.54 -12.82 -5.66
CA CYS A 229 -2.78 -13.77 -4.86
C CYS A 229 -3.08 -13.67 -3.35
N ALA A 230 -3.63 -12.54 -2.90
CA ALA A 230 -4.16 -12.34 -1.55
C ALA A 230 -5.56 -12.94 -1.35
N LEU A 231 -6.32 -13.15 -2.43
CA LEU A 231 -7.58 -13.88 -2.43
C LEU A 231 -7.31 -15.40 -2.39
N ASP A 232 -6.34 -15.85 -3.19
CA ASP A 232 -5.99 -17.27 -3.32
C ASP A 232 -5.57 -17.90 -1.97
N ILE A 233 -4.75 -17.20 -1.18
CA ILE A 233 -4.24 -17.71 0.10
C ILE A 233 -5.34 -17.95 1.14
N ILE A 234 -6.44 -17.21 1.05
CA ILE A 234 -7.60 -17.32 1.96
C ILE A 234 -8.75 -18.11 1.33
N GLY A 235 -8.57 -18.64 0.13
CA GLY A 235 -9.59 -19.39 -0.61
C GLY A 235 -10.77 -18.53 -1.07
N ALA A 236 -10.57 -17.23 -1.28
CA ALA A 236 -11.58 -16.34 -1.83
C ALA A 236 -11.62 -16.43 -3.36
N GLU A 237 -12.82 -16.37 -3.93
CA GLU A 237 -13.03 -16.32 -5.37
C GLU A 237 -12.75 -14.90 -5.89
N PHE A 238 -11.98 -14.78 -6.98
CA PHE A 238 -11.82 -13.52 -7.69
C PHE A 238 -13.09 -13.18 -8.47
N GLU A 239 -13.63 -11.97 -8.28
CA GLU A 239 -14.79 -11.50 -9.03
C GLU A 239 -14.41 -10.65 -10.22
N ARG A 240 -13.62 -9.58 -9.98
CA ARG A 240 -13.19 -8.62 -11.01
C ARG A 240 -12.14 -7.64 -10.49
N ASP A 241 -11.47 -6.96 -11.42
CA ASP A 241 -10.74 -5.73 -11.13
C ASP A 241 -11.72 -4.60 -10.75
N ILE A 242 -11.25 -3.68 -9.89
CA ILE A 242 -11.94 -2.40 -9.63
C ILE A 242 -11.62 -1.46 -10.80
N GLU A 243 -12.66 -0.86 -11.38
CA GLU A 243 -12.55 -0.02 -12.58
C GLU A 243 -11.80 1.29 -12.27
N PRO A 244 -11.08 1.88 -13.24
CA PRO A 244 -10.49 3.21 -13.11
C PRO A 244 -11.53 4.26 -12.69
N GLY A 245 -11.26 4.96 -11.59
CA GLY A 245 -12.16 5.97 -11.02
C GLY A 245 -13.38 5.41 -10.29
N GLU A 246 -13.44 4.11 -10.05
CA GLU A 246 -14.52 3.48 -9.30
C GLU A 246 -14.33 3.65 -7.79
N ILE A 247 -15.45 3.90 -7.11
CA ILE A 247 -15.59 3.74 -5.67
C ILE A 247 -16.55 2.59 -5.42
N VAL A 248 -16.05 1.51 -4.82
CA VAL A 248 -16.85 0.37 -4.35
C VAL A 248 -17.11 0.54 -2.86
N ILE A 249 -18.38 0.44 -2.46
CA ILE A 249 -18.82 0.60 -1.08
C ILE A 249 -19.51 -0.68 -0.66
N ILE A 250 -18.97 -1.32 0.38
CA ILE A 250 -19.40 -2.61 0.89
C ILE A 250 -19.92 -2.40 2.31
N GLY A 251 -21.20 -2.72 2.54
CA GLY A 251 -21.83 -2.55 3.84
C GLY A 251 -22.96 -3.58 4.09
N PRO A 252 -23.76 -3.40 5.16
CA PRO A 252 -24.84 -4.34 5.51
C PRO A 252 -25.91 -4.50 4.43
N GLY A 253 -26.10 -3.47 3.60
CA GLY A 253 -27.03 -3.50 2.46
C GLY A 253 -26.45 -4.17 1.20
N GLY A 254 -25.27 -4.77 1.29
CA GLY A 254 -24.54 -5.32 0.15
C GLY A 254 -23.53 -4.34 -0.44
N MET A 255 -23.10 -4.62 -1.67
CA MET A 255 -22.13 -3.82 -2.41
C MET A 255 -22.82 -2.86 -3.37
N ARG A 256 -22.32 -1.62 -3.45
CA ARG A 256 -22.65 -0.67 -4.52
C ARG A 256 -21.40 -0.06 -5.11
N SER A 257 -21.49 0.37 -6.36
CA SER A 257 -20.41 1.03 -7.09
C SER A 257 -20.85 2.39 -7.62
N ILE A 258 -19.96 3.37 -7.57
CA ILE A 258 -20.16 4.70 -8.17
C ILE A 258 -18.90 5.13 -8.95
N LEU A 259 -19.10 5.96 -9.99
CA LEU A 259 -18.04 6.50 -10.85
C LEU A 259 -18.04 8.04 -10.81
N PRO A 260 -17.62 8.67 -9.70
CA PRO A 260 -17.80 10.11 -9.51
C PRO A 260 -16.81 10.95 -10.33
N PHE A 261 -15.71 10.36 -10.83
CA PHE A 261 -14.64 11.09 -11.52
C PHE A 261 -14.83 11.15 -13.04
N GLY A 262 -15.89 10.53 -13.57
CA GLY A 262 -16.10 10.34 -15.00
C GLY A 262 -15.18 9.25 -15.57
N HIS A 263 -15.44 8.86 -16.82
CA HIS A 263 -14.62 7.85 -17.50
C HIS A 263 -13.35 8.48 -18.08
N ARG A 264 -12.20 7.83 -17.87
CA ARG A 264 -10.92 8.18 -18.49
C ARG A 264 -10.27 6.91 -18.99
N GLU A 265 -9.43 7.06 -20.01
CA GLU A 265 -8.58 5.95 -20.45
C GLU A 265 -7.63 5.52 -19.33
N SER A 266 -7.54 4.21 -19.13
CA SER A 266 -6.60 3.61 -18.21
C SER A 266 -5.16 3.95 -18.60
N ARG A 267 -4.33 4.21 -17.58
CA ARG A 267 -2.88 4.34 -17.63
C ARG A 267 -2.26 3.38 -16.61
N PHE A 268 -2.75 2.14 -16.63
CA PHE A 268 -2.28 1.07 -15.76
C PHE A 268 -0.75 0.95 -15.74
N CYS A 269 -0.18 0.73 -14.56
CA CYS A 269 1.26 0.65 -14.39
C CYS A 269 1.83 -0.62 -15.04
N VAL A 270 2.53 -0.47 -16.17
CA VAL A 270 3.15 -1.62 -16.87
C VAL A 270 4.17 -2.37 -16.01
N PHE A 271 4.78 -1.70 -15.03
CA PHE A 271 5.74 -2.33 -14.11
C PHE A 271 5.10 -3.40 -13.22
N GLU A 272 3.77 -3.39 -13.03
CA GLU A 272 3.06 -4.48 -12.37
C GLU A 272 3.22 -5.80 -13.12
N HIS A 273 3.15 -5.77 -14.46
CA HIS A 273 3.43 -6.96 -15.28
C HIS A 273 4.92 -7.30 -15.33
N ILE A 274 5.80 -6.30 -15.35
CA ILE A 274 7.25 -6.52 -15.54
C ILE A 274 7.90 -7.08 -14.28
N TYR A 275 7.58 -6.53 -13.11
CA TYR A 275 8.38 -6.78 -11.90
C TYR A 275 7.58 -6.89 -10.62
N PHE A 276 6.64 -5.97 -10.39
CA PHE A 276 6.09 -5.73 -9.05
C PHE A 276 5.07 -6.77 -8.57
N ALA A 277 4.10 -7.11 -9.41
CA ALA A 277 3.09 -8.10 -9.02
C ALA A 277 3.72 -9.49 -8.90
N ARG A 278 3.13 -10.32 -8.05
CA ARG A 278 3.55 -11.72 -7.90
C ARG A 278 3.19 -12.48 -9.20
N PRO A 279 4.02 -13.43 -9.68
CA PRO A 279 3.76 -14.10 -10.95
C PRO A 279 2.43 -14.86 -11.03
N ASP A 280 1.94 -15.37 -9.90
CA ASP A 280 0.67 -16.07 -9.76
C ASP A 280 -0.55 -15.14 -9.69
N SER A 281 -0.35 -13.81 -9.70
CA SER A 281 -1.44 -12.85 -9.76
C SER A 281 -2.02 -12.67 -11.17
N ILE A 282 -3.30 -12.33 -11.21
CA ILE A 282 -3.98 -11.80 -12.40
C ILE A 282 -4.20 -10.32 -12.15
N VAL A 283 -3.81 -9.49 -13.10
CA VAL A 283 -3.95 -8.03 -13.01
C VAL A 283 -4.46 -7.52 -14.34
N GLU A 284 -5.52 -6.70 -14.33
CA GLU A 284 -6.19 -6.23 -15.56
C GLU A 284 -6.58 -7.41 -16.48
N GLY A 285 -7.16 -8.46 -15.90
CA GLY A 285 -7.52 -9.70 -16.60
C GLY A 285 -6.34 -10.49 -17.21
N THR A 286 -5.09 -10.11 -16.94
CA THR A 286 -3.89 -10.73 -17.52
C THR A 286 -3.06 -11.42 -16.46
N SER A 287 -2.78 -12.71 -16.65
CA SER A 287 -1.81 -13.44 -15.82
C SER A 287 -0.41 -12.80 -15.93
N VAL A 288 0.17 -12.46 -14.78
CA VAL A 288 1.51 -11.86 -14.69
C VAL A 288 2.57 -12.84 -15.20
N TYR A 289 2.48 -14.12 -14.84
CA TYR A 289 3.37 -15.16 -15.34
C TYR A 289 3.38 -15.22 -16.88
N GLU A 290 2.20 -15.29 -17.51
CA GLU A 290 2.11 -15.37 -18.97
C GLU A 290 2.57 -14.08 -19.66
N ALA A 291 2.34 -12.91 -19.05
CA ALA A 291 2.88 -11.65 -19.54
C ALA A 291 4.42 -11.66 -19.58
N ARG A 292 5.07 -12.06 -18.48
CA ARG A 292 6.53 -12.17 -18.40
C ARG A 292 7.11 -13.21 -19.36
N LYS A 293 6.41 -14.33 -19.54
CA LYS A 293 6.76 -15.34 -20.54
C LYS A 293 6.73 -14.79 -21.97
N ARG A 294 5.72 -13.97 -22.31
CA ARG A 294 5.66 -13.28 -23.61
C ARG A 294 6.79 -12.27 -23.77
N ILE A 295 7.13 -11.50 -22.72
CA ILE A 295 8.27 -10.58 -22.75
C ILE A 295 9.57 -11.33 -23.08
N GLY A 296 9.81 -12.48 -22.44
CA GLY A 296 10.95 -13.35 -22.75
C GLY A 296 11.00 -13.82 -24.20
N ARG A 297 9.85 -14.24 -24.75
CA ARG A 297 9.74 -14.65 -26.16
C ARG A 297 10.03 -13.50 -27.12
N GLU A 298 9.57 -12.28 -26.82
CA GLU A 298 9.90 -11.12 -27.65
C GLU A 298 11.40 -10.77 -27.57
N LEU A 299 12.00 -10.82 -26.38
CA LEU A 299 13.44 -10.60 -26.21
C LEU A 299 14.27 -11.58 -27.06
N ALA A 300 13.87 -12.85 -27.08
CA ALA A 300 14.53 -13.87 -27.89
C ALA A 300 14.39 -13.62 -29.41
N ARG A 301 13.33 -12.95 -29.87
CA ARG A 301 13.16 -12.58 -31.29
C ARG A 301 13.96 -11.35 -31.66
N GLU A 302 13.98 -10.34 -30.80
CA GLU A 302 14.65 -9.06 -31.06
C GLU A 302 16.17 -9.17 -30.96
N SER A 303 16.66 -9.99 -30.03
CA SER A 303 18.08 -10.06 -29.65
C SER A 303 18.56 -11.50 -29.51
N HIS A 304 18.19 -12.37 -30.46
CA HIS A 304 18.65 -13.75 -30.48
C HIS A 304 20.18 -13.85 -30.43
N VAL A 305 20.69 -14.77 -29.62
CA VAL A 305 22.11 -15.14 -29.57
C VAL A 305 22.23 -16.66 -29.64
N ASP A 306 23.30 -17.14 -30.27
CA ASP A 306 23.65 -18.56 -30.23
C ASP A 306 24.35 -18.85 -28.90
N ALA A 307 23.65 -19.50 -27.99
CA ALA A 307 24.11 -19.79 -26.63
C ALA A 307 23.67 -21.19 -26.20
N ASP A 308 24.49 -21.84 -25.39
CA ASP A 308 24.22 -23.21 -24.94
C ASP A 308 23.12 -23.29 -23.86
N ILE A 309 23.01 -22.26 -23.01
CA ILE A 309 22.14 -22.25 -21.82
C ILE A 309 21.59 -20.84 -21.56
N VAL A 310 20.31 -20.77 -21.20
CA VAL A 310 19.67 -19.57 -20.62
C VAL A 310 19.47 -19.81 -19.13
N VAL A 311 19.97 -18.90 -18.28
CA VAL A 311 19.86 -18.98 -16.82
C VAL A 311 19.14 -17.74 -16.30
N PRO A 312 17.99 -17.88 -15.59
CA PRO A 312 17.32 -16.73 -14.99
C PRO A 312 18.09 -16.21 -13.78
N VAL A 313 17.88 -14.93 -13.46
CA VAL A 313 18.13 -14.41 -12.11
C VAL A 313 16.89 -14.68 -11.26
N PRO A 314 16.98 -15.54 -10.22
CA PRO A 314 15.85 -15.81 -9.36
C PRO A 314 15.51 -14.61 -8.46
N ASP A 315 14.25 -14.34 -8.13
CA ASP A 315 13.06 -15.08 -8.58
C ASP A 315 12.36 -14.41 -9.79
N SER A 316 12.59 -13.11 -9.98
CA SER A 316 11.85 -12.26 -10.93
C SER A 316 12.05 -12.63 -12.40
N GLY A 317 13.24 -13.09 -12.78
CA GLY A 317 13.58 -13.42 -14.17
C GLY A 317 13.12 -14.80 -14.63
N VAL A 318 12.66 -15.66 -13.72
CA VAL A 318 12.33 -17.07 -14.02
C VAL A 318 11.28 -17.20 -15.11
N PRO A 319 10.11 -16.51 -15.06
CA PRO A 319 9.10 -16.66 -16.11
C PRO A 319 9.56 -16.16 -17.47
N ALA A 320 10.43 -15.15 -17.54
CA ALA A 320 10.93 -14.62 -18.81
C ALA A 320 11.99 -15.53 -19.46
N ALA A 321 12.67 -16.37 -18.67
CA ALA A 321 13.71 -17.27 -19.18
C ALA A 321 13.17 -18.61 -19.74
N ILE A 322 11.97 -19.03 -19.32
CA ILE A 322 11.35 -20.33 -19.66
C ILE A 322 10.31 -20.15 -20.77
#